data_AF-A0A918KM83-F1
#
_entry.id   AF-A0A918KM83-F1
#
_cell.length_a   1.000
_cell.length_b   1.000
_cell.length_c   1.000
_cell.angle_alpha   90.00
_cell.angle_beta   90.00
_cell.angle_gamma   90.00
#
_symmetry.space_group_name_H-M   'P 1'
#
loop_
_entity.id
_entity.type
_entity.pdbx_description
1 polymer ?
#
loop_
_entity_poly.entity_id
_entity_poly.type
_entity_poly.pdbx_seq_one_letter_code
_entity_poly.pdbx_strand_id
1 'polypeptide(L)'
;MTNDLLNTSLGEIAVQLAGATRVLRQYKLDFCCGGHVTLADALTKKEIDPEEVVSQLNALAQPDDTQDWSSKPRAELVDHIYERFHILHRQQLPELLKMARRVEAVHGQRPECPVGLADHIAVMSRELEDHMQKEEQILFPMLKQDMVAQAAGPIRVMQMEHDSHGDALERLSELTDDLTPPPGACNTWRALYTGLESLRDDLMEHIHLENNVLFKVT
;
A
#
# COMPACT_ATOMS: atom_id res chain seq x y z
N MET A 1 -2.93 7.98 28.13
CA MET A 1 -2.51 6.80 27.35
C MET A 1 -1.67 7.22 26.14
N THR A 2 -0.82 8.24 26.28
CA THR A 2 -0.11 8.92 25.18
C THR A 2 1.33 8.41 24.95
N ASN A 3 1.91 7.68 25.90
CA ASN A 3 3.30 7.20 25.84
C ASN A 3 3.47 5.80 25.22
N ASP A 4 2.38 5.09 24.90
CA ASP A 4 2.48 3.69 24.45
C ASP A 4 2.65 3.56 22.92
N LEU A 5 2.23 4.58 22.15
CA LEU A 5 2.29 4.55 20.68
C LEU A 5 3.72 4.36 20.16
N LEU A 6 4.72 4.96 20.81
CA LEU A 6 6.11 4.86 20.37
C LEU A 6 6.64 3.42 20.42
N ASN A 7 6.15 2.60 21.36
CA ASN A 7 6.54 1.20 21.48
C ASN A 7 5.58 0.24 20.76
N THR A 8 4.50 0.75 20.19
CA THR A 8 3.53 -0.02 19.43
C THR A 8 4.04 -0.19 17.99
N SER A 9 3.79 -1.35 17.39
CA SER A 9 4.18 -1.59 15.99
C SER A 9 3.33 -0.77 15.01
N LEU A 10 3.90 -0.37 13.87
CA LEU A 10 3.19 0.40 12.85
C LEU A 10 1.90 -0.29 12.39
N GLY A 11 1.94 -1.61 12.24
CA GLY A 11 0.80 -2.43 11.85
C GLY A 11 -0.29 -2.46 12.93
N GLU A 12 0.07 -2.53 14.21
CA GLU A 12 -0.91 -2.44 15.30
C GLU A 12 -1.56 -1.06 15.37
N ILE A 13 -0.78 0.02 15.20
CA ILE A 13 -1.32 1.38 15.14
C ILE A 13 -2.31 1.51 13.98
N ALA A 14 -1.94 1.02 12.80
CA ALA A 14 -2.77 1.04 11.61
C ALA A 14 -4.10 0.27 11.78
N VAL A 15 -4.09 -0.84 12.52
CA VAL A 15 -5.30 -1.62 12.82
C VAL A 15 -6.16 -0.97 13.90
N GLN A 16 -5.56 -0.49 14.99
CA GLN A 16 -6.29 -0.06 16.19
C GLN A 16 -6.82 1.38 16.10
N LEU A 17 -6.23 2.21 15.24
CA LEU A 17 -6.52 3.64 15.19
C LEU A 17 -7.08 4.03 13.81
N ALA A 18 -8.38 4.29 13.78
CA ALA A 18 -9.08 4.83 12.62
C ALA A 18 -8.34 6.01 12.00
N GLY A 19 -8.06 5.96 10.70
CA GLY A 19 -7.36 7.01 9.97
C GLY A 19 -5.85 7.07 10.20
N ALA A 20 -5.26 6.16 10.98
CA ALA A 20 -3.82 6.12 11.21
C ALA A 20 -3.04 5.84 9.93
N THR A 21 -3.55 4.98 9.03
CA THR A 21 -2.85 4.69 7.76
C THR A 21 -2.58 5.96 6.97
N ARG A 22 -3.49 6.93 6.97
CA ARG A 22 -3.28 8.26 6.35
C ARG A 22 -2.12 9.03 6.98
N VAL A 23 -2.04 9.06 8.32
CA VAL A 23 -0.94 9.75 9.02
C VAL A 23 0.39 9.03 8.76
N LEU A 24 0.42 7.70 8.87
CA LEU A 24 1.63 6.92 8.62
C LEU A 24 2.13 7.09 7.17
N ARG A 25 1.22 7.14 6.18
CA ARG A 25 1.54 7.45 4.78
C ARG A 25 2.14 8.84 4.61
N GLN A 26 1.60 9.86 5.27
CA GLN A 26 2.12 11.24 5.21
C GLN A 26 3.60 11.30 5.62
N TYR A 27 4.02 10.48 6.59
CA TYR A 27 5.41 10.37 7.04
C TYR A 27 6.21 9.27 6.31
N LYS A 28 5.64 8.69 5.25
CA LYS A 28 6.23 7.60 4.46
C LYS A 28 6.66 6.40 5.30
N LEU A 29 5.92 6.09 6.36
CA LEU A 29 6.19 4.96 7.24
C LEU A 29 5.61 3.68 6.63
N ASP A 30 6.40 2.62 6.61
CA ASP A 30 6.03 1.33 6.02
C ASP A 30 5.23 0.48 7.04
N PHE A 31 3.93 0.73 7.12
CA PHE A 31 3.00 0.03 8.01
C PHE A 31 2.39 -1.24 7.38
N CYS A 32 2.66 -1.49 6.09
CA CYS A 32 2.11 -2.62 5.35
C CYS A 32 3.07 -3.83 5.38
N CYS A 33 4.30 -3.68 4.87
CA CYS A 33 5.32 -4.74 4.87
C CYS A 33 6.16 -4.68 6.15
N GLY A 34 6.59 -3.48 6.52
CA GLY A 34 7.32 -3.17 7.76
C GLY A 34 6.45 -3.06 9.02
N GLY A 35 5.20 -3.55 8.98
CA GLY A 35 4.22 -3.36 10.05
C GLY A 35 4.64 -3.85 11.44
N HIS A 36 5.64 -4.73 11.55
CA HIS A 36 6.18 -5.23 12.81
C HIS A 36 7.17 -4.27 13.50
N VAL A 37 7.66 -3.25 12.78
CA VAL A 37 8.59 -2.24 13.32
C VAL A 37 7.83 -1.29 14.24
N THR A 38 8.45 -0.90 15.36
CA THR A 38 7.85 0.08 16.29
C THR A 38 7.80 1.47 15.67
N LEU A 39 6.84 2.29 16.11
CA LEU A 39 6.78 3.69 15.67
C LEU A 39 8.09 4.42 15.98
N ALA A 40 8.68 4.23 17.16
CA ALA A 40 9.94 4.86 17.54
C ALA A 40 11.09 4.49 16.60
N ASP A 41 11.26 3.20 16.28
CA ASP A 41 12.33 2.74 15.39
C ASP A 41 12.15 3.28 13.97
N ALA A 42 10.91 3.29 13.47
CA ALA A 42 10.59 3.79 12.14
C ALA A 42 10.85 5.30 12.00
N LEU A 43 10.50 6.09 13.03
CA LEU A 43 10.75 7.53 13.07
C LEU A 43 12.24 7.84 13.20
N THR A 44 12.95 7.09 14.06
CA THR A 44 14.40 7.25 14.23
C THR A 44 15.14 7.00 12.92
N LYS A 45 14.77 5.95 12.18
CA LYS A 45 15.37 5.62 10.88
C LYS A 45 15.20 6.74 9.85
N LYS A 46 14.13 7.54 9.94
CA LYS A 46 13.82 8.64 9.02
C LYS A 46 14.18 10.02 9.56
N GLU A 47 14.76 10.10 10.76
CA GLU A 47 15.12 11.37 11.42
C GLU A 47 13.90 12.31 11.60
N ILE A 48 12.72 11.75 11.88
CA ILE A 48 11.47 12.49 12.09
C ILE A 48 11.26 12.74 13.59
N ASP A 49 10.79 13.94 13.94
CA ASP A 49 10.44 14.29 15.32
C ASP A 49 9.24 13.45 15.81
N PRO A 50 9.40 12.64 16.87
CA PRO A 50 8.32 11.82 17.40
C PRO A 50 7.15 12.62 17.96
N GLU A 51 7.36 13.84 18.46
CA GLU A 51 6.31 14.61 19.10
C GLU A 51 5.20 15.00 18.10
N GLU A 52 5.59 15.39 16.88
CA GLU A 52 4.66 15.78 15.82
C GLU A 52 3.76 14.62 15.40
N VAL A 53 4.36 13.45 15.13
CA VAL A 53 3.63 12.27 14.64
C VAL A 53 2.71 11.71 15.72
N VAL A 54 3.20 11.60 16.95
CA VAL A 54 2.41 11.13 18.10
C VAL A 54 1.24 12.10 18.36
N SER A 55 1.45 13.41 18.21
CA SER A 55 0.37 14.39 18.35
C SER A 55 -0.72 14.19 17.30
N GLN A 56 -0.36 14.02 16.02
CA GLN A 56 -1.33 13.78 14.95
C GLN A 56 -2.09 12.46 15.13
N LEU A 57 -1.40 11.38 15.51
CA LEU A 57 -2.04 10.11 15.80
C LEU A 57 -3.02 10.23 16.98
N ASN A 58 -2.61 10.86 18.09
CA ASN A 58 -3.52 11.09 19.22
C ASN A 58 -4.72 11.97 18.87
N ALA A 59 -4.57 12.87 17.88
CA ALA A 59 -5.65 13.73 17.42
C ALA A 59 -6.69 13.00 16.53
N LEU A 60 -6.45 11.76 16.11
CA LEU A 60 -7.42 10.93 15.37
C LEU A 60 -8.63 10.47 16.20
N ALA A 61 -8.81 11.01 17.41
CA ALA A 61 -9.93 10.72 18.29
C ALA A 61 -11.25 11.38 17.84
N GLN A 62 -11.84 10.88 16.75
CA GLN A 62 -13.28 10.66 16.60
C GLN A 62 -13.45 9.43 15.69
N PRO A 63 -14.42 8.54 15.97
CA PRO A 63 -14.72 7.45 15.06
C PRO A 63 -15.28 8.07 13.77
N ASP A 64 -14.39 8.28 12.80
CA ASP A 64 -14.84 8.25 11.41
C ASP A 64 -15.27 6.80 11.12
N ASP A 65 -16.17 6.62 10.17
CA ASP A 65 -16.88 5.37 9.85
C ASP A 65 -15.94 4.30 9.21
N THR A 66 -14.67 4.26 9.61
CA THR A 66 -13.71 3.25 9.18
C THR A 66 -14.06 1.93 9.85
N GLN A 67 -14.54 1.00 9.02
CA GLN A 67 -14.89 -0.35 9.42
C GLN A 67 -13.71 -1.05 10.11
N ASP A 68 -13.88 -1.47 11.36
CA ASP A 68 -12.91 -2.31 12.06
C ASP A 68 -12.93 -3.72 11.46
N TRP A 69 -11.97 -4.01 10.58
CA TRP A 69 -11.81 -5.32 9.94
C TRP A 69 -11.31 -6.41 10.90
N SER A 70 -10.69 -6.05 12.03
CA SER A 70 -10.12 -7.02 12.97
C SER A 70 -11.19 -7.82 13.71
N SER A 71 -12.40 -7.29 13.82
CA SER A 71 -13.55 -7.97 14.44
C SER A 71 -14.46 -8.70 13.45
N LYS A 72 -14.17 -8.62 12.15
CA LYS A 72 -15.01 -9.21 11.09
C LYS A 72 -14.66 -10.66 10.77
N PRO A 73 -15.62 -11.47 10.27
CA PRO A 73 -15.32 -12.80 9.77
C PRO A 73 -14.29 -12.75 8.64
N ARG A 74 -13.34 -13.68 8.66
CA ARG A 74 -12.27 -13.76 7.65
C ARG A 74 -12.81 -13.78 6.21
N ALA A 75 -13.92 -14.47 5.98
CA ALA A 75 -14.55 -14.53 4.67
C ALA A 75 -15.04 -13.16 4.16
N GLU A 76 -15.58 -12.31 5.05
CA GLU A 76 -16.02 -10.94 4.72
C GLU A 76 -14.82 -10.07 4.34
N LEU A 77 -13.69 -10.20 5.05
CA LEU A 77 -12.46 -9.47 4.71
C LEU A 77 -11.87 -9.93 3.37
N VAL A 78 -11.90 -11.24 3.07
CA VAL A 78 -11.47 -11.75 1.75
C VAL A 78 -12.34 -11.18 0.63
N ASP A 79 -13.67 -11.18 0.81
CA ASP A 79 -14.59 -10.60 -0.19
C ASP A 79 -14.32 -9.10 -0.36
N HIS A 80 -14.12 -8.37 0.73
CA HIS A 80 -13.76 -6.96 0.69
C HIS A 80 -12.45 -6.72 -0.06
N ILE A 81 -11.40 -7.49 0.21
CA ILE A 81 -10.10 -7.32 -0.43
C ILE A 81 -10.22 -7.48 -1.95
N TYR A 82 -10.89 -8.54 -2.37
CA TYR A 82 -11.15 -8.80 -3.78
C TYR A 82 -11.97 -7.68 -4.44
N GLU A 83 -13.10 -7.29 -3.84
CA GLU A 83 -14.01 -6.32 -4.43
C GLU A 83 -13.44 -4.90 -4.44
N ARG A 84 -12.77 -4.48 -3.36
CA ARG A 84 -12.28 -3.12 -3.17
C ARG A 84 -10.92 -2.89 -3.82
N PHE A 85 -10.02 -3.87 -3.79
CA PHE A 85 -8.63 -3.69 -4.23
C PHE A 85 -8.34 -4.46 -5.51
N HIS A 86 -8.57 -5.77 -5.57
CA HIS A 86 -8.13 -6.55 -6.73
C HIS A 86 -8.83 -6.12 -8.03
N ILE A 87 -10.15 -5.92 -7.99
CA ILE A 87 -10.90 -5.40 -9.14
C ILE A 87 -10.42 -3.99 -9.52
N LEU A 88 -10.13 -3.14 -8.53
CA LEU A 88 -9.71 -1.77 -8.77
C LEU A 88 -8.31 -1.69 -9.36
N HIS A 89 -7.35 -2.47 -8.87
CA HIS A 89 -5.98 -2.51 -9.40
C HIS A 89 -5.96 -2.94 -10.87
N ARG A 90 -6.81 -3.91 -11.25
CA ARG A 90 -7.01 -4.32 -12.65
C ARG A 90 -7.57 -3.22 -13.55
N GLN A 91 -8.23 -2.21 -12.98
CA GLN A 91 -8.70 -1.03 -13.72
C GLN A 91 -7.65 0.09 -13.74
N GLN A 92 -7.00 0.33 -12.60
CA GLN A 92 -6.01 1.40 -12.42
C GLN A 92 -4.78 1.19 -13.30
N LEU A 93 -4.11 0.03 -13.19
CA LEU A 93 -2.81 -0.21 -13.80
C LEU A 93 -2.80 -0.07 -15.33
N PRO A 94 -3.79 -0.60 -16.09
CA PRO A 94 -3.83 -0.41 -17.54
C PRO A 94 -3.96 1.05 -17.97
N GLU A 95 -4.78 1.84 -17.27
CA GLU A 95 -4.95 3.26 -17.59
C GLU A 95 -3.71 4.09 -17.22
N LEU A 96 -3.08 3.77 -16.09
CA LEU A 96 -1.80 4.39 -15.68
C LEU A 96 -0.69 4.09 -16.68
N LEU A 97 -0.57 2.84 -17.13
CA LEU A 97 0.40 2.43 -18.14
C LEU A 97 0.19 3.20 -19.46
N LYS A 98 -1.05 3.32 -19.90
CA LYS A 98 -1.41 4.08 -21.11
C LYS A 98 -1.05 5.56 -20.99
N MET A 99 -1.30 6.18 -19.84
CA MET A 99 -0.92 7.57 -19.59
C MET A 99 0.61 7.74 -19.53
N ALA A 100 1.33 6.84 -18.85
CA ALA A 100 2.80 6.85 -18.78
C ALA A 100 3.43 6.76 -20.17
N ARG A 101 2.99 5.82 -21.01
CA ARG A 101 3.43 5.71 -22.41
C ARG A 101 3.20 6.99 -23.19
N ARG A 102 2.06 7.65 -22.98
CA ARG A 102 1.74 8.92 -23.66
C ARG A 102 2.64 10.05 -23.17
N VAL A 103 2.90 10.13 -21.87
CA VAL A 103 3.82 11.13 -21.30
C VAL A 103 5.21 10.95 -21.89
N GLU A 104 5.75 9.72 -21.85
CA GLU A 104 7.09 9.44 -22.40
C GLU A 104 7.16 9.69 -23.91
N ALA A 105 6.14 9.30 -24.68
CA ALA A 105 6.13 9.53 -26.14
C ALA A 105 6.15 11.02 -26.51
N VAL A 106 5.47 11.88 -25.74
CA VAL A 106 5.36 13.32 -26.02
C VAL A 106 6.51 14.12 -25.39
N HIS A 107 6.98 13.68 -24.21
CA HIS A 107 7.89 14.47 -23.38
C HIS A 107 9.27 13.83 -23.20
N GLY A 108 9.56 12.65 -23.77
CA GLY A 108 10.81 11.89 -23.51
C GLY A 108 12.13 12.59 -23.86
N GLN A 109 12.10 13.72 -24.57
CA GLN A 109 13.28 14.57 -24.80
C GLN A 109 13.49 15.64 -23.71
N ARG A 110 12.54 15.79 -22.79
CA ARG A 110 12.64 16.70 -21.64
C ARG A 110 13.41 15.99 -20.51
N PRO A 111 14.41 16.65 -19.89
CA PRO A 111 15.16 16.07 -18.78
C PRO A 111 14.28 15.61 -17.61
N GLU A 112 13.14 16.27 -17.38
CA GLU A 112 12.22 15.99 -16.29
C GLU A 112 11.25 14.83 -16.59
N CYS A 113 11.24 14.30 -17.82
CA CYS A 113 10.35 13.21 -18.19
C CYS A 113 10.72 11.93 -17.42
N PRO A 114 9.75 11.22 -16.82
CA PRO A 114 10.01 10.01 -16.04
C PRO A 114 10.20 8.82 -16.99
N VAL A 115 11.28 8.85 -17.79
CA VAL A 115 11.58 7.82 -18.78
C VAL A 115 11.77 6.47 -18.11
N GLY A 116 11.08 5.43 -18.62
CA GLY A 116 11.09 4.08 -18.05
C GLY A 116 9.97 3.82 -17.02
N LEU A 117 9.16 4.83 -16.68
CA LEU A 117 7.98 4.67 -15.82
C LEU A 117 6.95 3.73 -16.44
N ALA A 118 6.73 3.81 -17.75
CA ALA A 118 5.82 2.92 -18.46
C ALA A 118 6.25 1.45 -18.36
N ASP A 119 7.55 1.17 -18.53
CA ASP A 119 8.06 -0.20 -18.42
C ASP A 119 7.96 -0.71 -16.98
N HIS A 120 8.24 0.15 -16.00
CA HIS A 120 8.09 -0.17 -14.58
C HIS A 120 6.65 -0.51 -14.22
N ILE A 121 5.67 0.32 -14.61
CA ILE A 121 4.24 0.06 -14.40
C ILE A 121 3.81 -1.24 -15.11
N ALA A 122 4.34 -1.53 -16.30
CA ALA A 122 4.03 -2.77 -17.00
C ALA A 122 4.54 -4.01 -16.27
N VAL A 123 5.70 -3.93 -15.61
CA VAL A 123 6.20 -5.01 -14.73
C VAL A 123 5.32 -5.13 -13.50
N MET A 124 5.10 -4.03 -12.77
CA MET A 124 4.21 -4.01 -11.60
C MET A 124 2.84 -4.62 -11.91
N SER A 125 2.26 -4.29 -13.06
CA SER A 125 0.93 -4.78 -13.44
C SER A 125 0.90 -6.28 -13.65
N ARG A 126 1.98 -6.88 -14.17
CA ARG A 126 2.08 -8.33 -14.38
C ARG A 126 2.27 -9.04 -13.05
N GLU A 127 3.22 -8.58 -12.25
CA GLU A 127 3.55 -9.20 -10.97
C GLU A 127 2.35 -9.16 -10.02
N LEU A 128 1.65 -8.02 -9.95
CA LEU A 128 0.47 -7.89 -9.10
C LEU A 128 -0.70 -8.75 -9.60
N GLU A 129 -0.89 -8.88 -10.91
CA GLU A 129 -1.92 -9.78 -11.45
C GLU A 129 -1.61 -11.25 -11.14
N ASP A 130 -0.38 -11.68 -11.34
CA ASP A 130 0.05 -13.05 -11.03
C ASP A 130 -0.12 -13.33 -9.52
N HIS A 131 0.27 -12.38 -8.67
CA HIS A 131 0.08 -12.41 -7.22
C HIS A 131 -1.41 -12.56 -6.84
N MET A 132 -2.26 -11.64 -7.28
CA MET A 132 -3.71 -11.66 -6.97
C MET A 132 -4.37 -12.95 -7.46
N GLN A 133 -3.94 -13.53 -8.58
CA GLN A 133 -4.47 -14.83 -9.04
C GLN A 133 -4.11 -15.99 -8.10
N LYS A 134 -2.88 -16.02 -7.56
CA LYS A 134 -2.48 -17.02 -6.56
C LYS A 134 -3.35 -16.91 -5.31
N GLU A 135 -3.65 -15.69 -4.90
CA GLU A 135 -4.53 -15.46 -3.76
C GLU A 135 -5.96 -15.92 -4.04
N GLU A 136 -6.57 -15.41 -5.11
CA GLU A 136 -7.95 -15.68 -5.48
C GLU A 136 -8.23 -17.17 -5.74
N GLN A 137 -7.29 -17.87 -6.37
CA GLN A 137 -7.50 -19.26 -6.78
C GLN A 137 -7.12 -20.27 -5.69
N ILE A 138 -6.19 -19.92 -4.80
CA ILE A 138 -5.62 -20.86 -3.83
C ILE A 138 -5.78 -20.36 -2.40
N LEU A 139 -5.16 -19.24 -2.05
CA LEU A 139 -5.06 -18.81 -0.65
C LEU A 139 -6.42 -18.39 -0.07
N PHE A 140 -7.16 -17.54 -0.76
CA PHE A 140 -8.47 -17.05 -0.33
C PHE A 140 -9.50 -18.17 -0.13
N PRO A 141 -9.62 -19.17 -1.04
CA PRO A 141 -10.43 -20.36 -0.78
C PRO A 141 -10.03 -21.13 0.49
N MET A 142 -8.72 -21.31 0.73
CA MET A 142 -8.24 -21.98 1.95
C MET A 142 -8.61 -21.20 3.21
N LEU A 143 -8.42 -19.88 3.19
CA LEU A 143 -8.74 -19.00 4.32
C LEU A 143 -10.24 -18.92 4.60
N LYS A 144 -11.09 -18.92 3.56
CA LYS A 144 -12.55 -19.01 3.70
C LYS A 144 -13.03 -20.33 4.31
N GLN A 145 -12.27 -21.41 4.11
CA GLN A 145 -12.53 -22.73 4.70
C GLN A 145 -11.83 -22.91 6.07
N ASP A 146 -11.27 -21.84 6.64
CA ASP A 146 -10.54 -21.84 7.92
C ASP A 146 -9.35 -22.81 7.98
N MET A 147 -8.73 -23.09 6.82
CA MET A 147 -7.53 -23.94 6.70
C MET A 147 -6.24 -23.17 6.99
N VAL A 148 -6.22 -22.41 8.09
CA VAL A 148 -5.17 -21.43 8.40
C VAL A 148 -3.80 -22.09 8.59
N ALA A 149 -3.74 -23.24 9.26
CA ALA A 149 -2.48 -23.97 9.48
C ALA A 149 -1.84 -24.44 8.16
N GLN A 150 -2.66 -24.85 7.20
CA GLN A 150 -2.22 -25.28 5.87
C GLN A 150 -1.82 -24.09 4.99
N ALA A 151 -2.38 -22.90 5.26
CA ALA A 151 -2.09 -21.67 4.53
C ALA A 151 -0.75 -21.02 4.94
N ALA A 152 -0.08 -21.47 6.01
CA ALA A 152 1.15 -20.85 6.51
C ALA A 152 2.27 -20.74 5.46
N GLY A 153 2.46 -21.78 4.63
CA GLY A 153 3.42 -21.75 3.53
C GLY A 153 3.05 -20.72 2.45
N PRO A 154 1.85 -20.81 1.86
CA PRO A 154 1.35 -19.80 0.92
C PRO A 154 1.38 -18.35 1.45
N ILE A 155 0.96 -18.11 2.69
CA ILE A 155 0.99 -16.78 3.33
C ILE A 155 2.40 -16.20 3.30
N ARG A 156 3.41 -17.01 3.65
CA ARG A 156 4.80 -16.56 3.66
C ARG A 156 5.30 -16.18 2.25
N VAL A 157 4.84 -16.87 1.22
CA VAL A 157 5.16 -16.50 -0.17
C VAL A 157 4.48 -15.17 -0.54
N MET A 158 3.21 -14.98 -0.18
CA MET A 158 2.50 -13.71 -0.44
C MET A 158 3.18 -12.54 0.27
N GLN A 159 3.60 -12.71 1.52
CA GLN A 159 4.37 -11.69 2.26
C GLN A 159 5.69 -11.32 1.58
N MET A 160 6.42 -12.28 1.01
CA MET A 160 7.64 -11.98 0.24
C MET A 160 7.33 -11.23 -1.07
N GLU A 161 6.21 -11.53 -1.70
CA GLU A 161 5.75 -10.81 -2.89
C GLU A 161 5.28 -9.39 -2.52
N HIS A 162 4.67 -9.20 -1.34
CA HIS A 162 4.35 -7.87 -0.79
C HIS A 162 5.59 -7.01 -0.58
N ASP A 163 6.67 -7.58 -0.04
CA ASP A 163 7.96 -6.86 0.06
C ASP A 163 8.42 -6.39 -1.33
N SER A 164 8.33 -7.27 -2.34
CA SER A 164 8.69 -6.93 -3.72
C SER A 164 7.78 -5.85 -4.34
N HIS A 165 6.49 -5.82 -3.99
CA HIS A 165 5.59 -4.75 -4.37
C HIS A 165 5.90 -3.43 -3.66
N GLY A 166 6.35 -3.48 -2.39
CA GLY A 166 6.89 -2.33 -1.65
C GLY A 166 8.10 -1.72 -2.36
N ASP A 167 9.08 -2.54 -2.74
CA ASP A 167 10.26 -2.11 -3.50
C ASP A 167 9.86 -1.47 -4.84
N ALA A 168 8.85 -2.03 -5.51
CA ALA A 168 8.35 -1.47 -6.75
C ALA A 168 7.68 -0.10 -6.57
N LEU A 169 6.98 0.13 -5.45
CA LEU A 169 6.42 1.45 -5.11
C LEU A 169 7.53 2.46 -4.79
N GLU A 170 8.61 2.05 -4.12
CA GLU A 170 9.76 2.91 -3.87
C GLU A 170 10.41 3.32 -5.19
N ARG A 171 10.65 2.37 -6.11
CA ARG A 171 11.20 2.66 -7.44
C ARG A 171 10.30 3.60 -8.26
N LEU A 172 8.99 3.45 -8.13
CA LEU A 172 8.01 4.34 -8.75
C LEU A 172 8.14 5.77 -8.21
N SER A 173 8.32 5.93 -6.89
CA SER A 173 8.57 7.24 -6.26
C SER A 173 9.87 7.86 -6.79
N GLU A 174 10.96 7.10 -6.89
CA GLU A 174 12.24 7.60 -7.46
C GLU A 174 12.09 8.10 -8.90
N LEU A 175 11.41 7.33 -9.76
CA LEU A 175 11.21 7.68 -11.17
C LEU A 175 10.37 8.95 -11.35
N THR A 176 9.59 9.32 -10.35
CA THR A 176 8.57 10.38 -10.46
C THR A 176 8.88 11.60 -9.61
N ASP A 177 10.06 11.66 -8.98
CA ASP A 177 10.40 12.67 -7.97
C ASP A 177 9.32 12.72 -6.86
N ASP A 178 9.02 11.54 -6.33
CA ASP A 178 7.95 11.29 -5.36
C ASP A 178 6.59 11.82 -5.81
N LEU A 179 6.23 11.52 -7.06
CA LEU A 179 4.98 11.97 -7.68
C LEU A 179 4.83 13.50 -7.69
N THR A 180 5.95 14.24 -7.75
CA THR A 180 5.96 15.69 -7.90
C THR A 180 6.03 16.07 -9.38
N PRO A 181 4.94 16.58 -9.99
CA PRO A 181 4.97 16.93 -11.40
C PRO A 181 5.85 18.17 -11.63
N PRO A 182 6.72 18.19 -12.66
CA PRO A 182 7.60 19.33 -12.91
C PRO A 182 6.81 20.57 -13.37
N PRO A 183 7.41 21.77 -13.27
CA PRO A 183 6.84 22.98 -13.87
C PRO A 183 6.51 22.77 -15.34
N GLY A 184 5.29 23.12 -15.75
CA GLY A 184 4.87 22.95 -17.14
C GLY A 184 4.51 21.52 -17.55
N ALA A 185 4.37 20.58 -16.60
CA ALA A 185 3.72 19.29 -16.84
C ALA A 185 2.35 19.50 -17.53
N CYS A 186 1.98 18.63 -18.46
CA CYS A 186 0.66 18.70 -19.09
C CYS A 186 -0.42 18.06 -18.20
N ASN A 187 -1.70 18.23 -18.56
CA ASN A 187 -2.81 17.67 -17.77
C ASN A 187 -2.76 16.15 -17.69
N THR A 188 -2.34 15.46 -18.75
CA THR A 188 -2.17 14.00 -18.72
C THR A 188 -1.09 13.56 -17.74
N TRP A 189 0.01 14.30 -17.64
CA TRP A 189 1.08 13.99 -16.70
C TRP A 189 0.63 14.23 -15.26
N ARG A 190 -0.05 15.35 -14.98
CA ARG A 190 -0.65 15.57 -13.64
C ARG A 190 -1.65 14.48 -13.28
N ALA A 191 -2.53 14.11 -14.21
CA ALA A 191 -3.51 13.04 -14.00
C ALA A 191 -2.85 11.67 -13.77
N LEU A 192 -1.75 11.37 -14.48
CA LEU A 192 -0.95 10.18 -14.23
C LEU A 192 -0.44 10.16 -12.78
N TYR A 193 0.16 11.26 -12.31
CA TYR A 193 0.75 11.30 -10.97
C TYR A 193 -0.32 11.21 -9.88
N THR A 194 -1.46 11.88 -10.02
CA THR A 194 -2.62 11.70 -9.13
C THR A 194 -3.12 10.26 -9.12
N GLY A 195 -3.18 9.61 -10.29
CA GLY A 195 -3.59 8.21 -10.38
C GLY A 195 -2.58 7.23 -9.76
N LEU A 196 -1.28 7.50 -9.90
CA LEU A 196 -0.21 6.72 -9.25
C LEU A 196 -0.23 6.89 -7.73
N GLU A 197 -0.57 8.09 -7.25
CA GLU A 197 -0.76 8.34 -5.83
C GLU A 197 -1.94 7.53 -5.28
N SER A 198 -3.07 7.50 -5.98
CA SER A 198 -4.20 6.64 -5.63
C SER A 198 -3.83 5.15 -5.64
N LEU A 199 -3.10 4.69 -6.66
CA LEU A 199 -2.63 3.30 -6.73
C LEU A 199 -1.74 2.95 -5.54
N ARG A 200 -0.78 3.82 -5.20
CA ARG A 200 0.12 3.63 -4.06
C ARG A 200 -0.67 3.51 -2.76
N ASP A 201 -1.61 4.42 -2.54
CA ASP A 201 -2.44 4.43 -1.33
C ASP A 201 -3.32 3.18 -1.23
N ASP A 202 -3.97 2.79 -2.33
CA ASP A 202 -4.81 1.59 -2.38
C ASP A 202 -3.98 0.31 -2.15
N LEU A 203 -2.81 0.19 -2.78
CA LEU A 203 -1.98 -1.01 -2.66
C LEU A 203 -1.35 -1.14 -1.26
N MET A 204 -0.95 -0.02 -0.65
CA MET A 204 -0.47 -0.04 0.75
C MET A 204 -1.57 -0.47 1.73
N GLU A 205 -2.80 0.02 1.53
CA GLU A 205 -3.94 -0.36 2.37
C GLU A 205 -4.33 -1.84 2.16
N HIS A 206 -4.34 -2.31 0.91
CA HIS A 206 -4.54 -3.72 0.54
C HIS A 206 -3.55 -4.62 1.28
N ILE A 207 -2.25 -4.40 1.09
CA ILE A 207 -1.19 -5.20 1.72
C ILE A 207 -1.27 -5.11 3.24
N HIS A 208 -1.63 -3.95 3.79
CA HIS A 208 -1.82 -3.79 5.23
C HIS A 208 -2.93 -4.71 5.76
N LEU A 209 -4.11 -4.69 5.13
CA LEU A 209 -5.23 -5.54 5.53
C LEU A 209 -4.86 -7.01 5.44
N GLU A 210 -4.09 -7.40 4.45
CA GLU A 210 -3.62 -8.78 4.31
C GLU A 210 -2.63 -9.15 5.40
N ASN A 211 -1.51 -8.45 5.48
CA ASN A 211 -0.41 -8.77 6.40
C ASN A 211 -0.81 -8.65 7.87
N ASN A 212 -1.56 -7.60 8.21
CA ASN A 212 -1.77 -7.21 9.60
C ASN A 212 -3.14 -7.60 10.14
N VAL A 213 -4.08 -8.03 9.28
CA VAL A 213 -5.42 -8.46 9.69
C VAL A 213 -5.73 -9.87 9.20
N LEU A 214 -5.73 -10.10 7.88
CA LEU A 214 -6.16 -11.38 7.28
C LEU A 214 -5.24 -12.55 7.63
N PHE A 215 -3.94 -12.33 7.53
CA PHE A 215 -2.89 -13.35 7.72
C PHE A 215 -2.49 -13.55 9.17
N LYS A 216 -2.92 -12.66 10.08
CA LYS A 216 -2.71 -12.87 11.51
C LYS A 216 -3.51 -14.10 11.96
N VAL A 217 -2.78 -15.12 12.37
CA VAL A 217 -3.32 -16.30 13.03
C VAL A 217 -3.47 -15.96 14.51
N THR A 218 -4.70 -15.86 15.00
CA THR A 218 -4.99 -15.81 16.45
C THR A 218 -4.81 -17.18 17.08
#